data_AF-A0A2P2IND2-F1
#
_entry.id   AF-A0A2P2IND2-F1
#
_cell.length_a   1.000
_cell.length_b   1.000
_cell.length_c   1.000
_cell.angle_alpha   90.00
_cell.angle_beta   90.00
_cell.angle_gamma   90.00
#
_symmetry.space_group_name_H-M   'P 1'
#
loop_
_entity.id
_entity.type
_entity.pdbx_description
1 polymer ?
#
loop_
_entity_poly.entity_id
_entity_poly.type
_entity_poly.pdbx_seq_one_letter_code
_entity_poly.pdbx_strand_id
1 'polypeptide(L)'
;METDEEQQVLPFQLQFDKPLPSQIKIAEWNPEKDLLAMVTDDYKILLHRFNWQRLWTVSPGRCIMSLCWRPDGKAIAVGLEDGSISLHDVENGKLLRRVKSHNVAVVCLNWEEDAQLIAGDDHNFSTFEDRTPHFFPPAPRIPRLPGIMSGDTGFMEDGEDSYRELSNSSYQRFNILCSGDKEGSICFSIFGIFPIGKINIHNFAVPLPLVDKQAIYWLSNASIHKVALSKDLCHLIVVCSGKLNEKVDSWESQVVEYNVHGLHGLVLDTSIFSRRKNQLHQLAQQASNIEDLTEVIRASLSVMCKQWSDAMHTFHEKFDSLSTLIIDHDLDSTPQEEFLSLLCGARTSPPVHQFLVNSLGEVGMKRVSKVVCGAGKELQQIVLDHLQPAAEIIGFRMGELRGLSRWRAHYQAIGLDEVLINNATEKSGMMLVQVERFMRILSSVEQQFSNFFNWLLKCIKLLMQEPSDQLLPYNSELVVIFLKFLYDQDPVRQLLEPSEIDCNIDVDL
;
A
#
# COMPACT_ATOMS: atom_id res chain seq x y z
N MET A 1 7.77 51.09 57.95
CA MET A 1 8.90 50.32 57.39
C MET A 1 8.31 49.03 56.88
N GLU A 2 7.63 49.14 55.75
CA GLU A 2 7.25 47.98 54.93
C GLU A 2 8.49 47.70 54.08
N THR A 3 9.07 46.53 54.24
CA THR A 3 10.13 46.03 53.36
C THR A 3 9.44 45.34 52.20
N ASP A 4 9.47 45.99 51.04
CA ASP A 4 9.14 45.42 49.74
C ASP A 4 10.05 44.19 49.50
N GLU A 5 9.53 43.01 49.81
CA GLU A 5 10.05 41.77 49.25
C GLU A 5 9.55 41.69 47.80
N GLU A 6 10.38 42.15 46.87
CA GLU A 6 10.21 41.91 45.44
C GLU A 6 10.06 40.39 45.23
N GLN A 7 8.81 39.94 45.02
CA GLN A 7 8.52 38.57 44.60
C GLN A 7 9.29 38.30 43.31
N GLN A 8 10.35 37.49 43.40
CA GLN A 8 11.03 36.94 42.23
C GLN A 8 10.00 36.13 41.44
N VAL A 9 9.42 36.75 40.41
CA VAL A 9 8.56 36.08 39.45
C VAL A 9 9.43 35.09 38.70
N LEU A 10 9.36 33.81 39.08
CA LEU A 10 10.05 32.74 38.36
C LEU A 10 9.49 32.71 36.93
N PRO A 11 10.36 32.69 35.90
CA PRO A 11 9.92 32.74 34.50
C PRO A 11 9.17 31.49 34.05
N PHE A 12 9.23 30.40 34.84
CA PHE A 12 8.57 29.13 34.54
C PHE A 12 7.79 28.63 35.76
N GLN A 13 6.59 28.13 35.51
CA GLN A 13 5.74 27.52 36.52
C GLN A 13 5.55 26.04 36.20
N LEU A 14 5.84 25.16 37.17
CA LEU A 14 5.55 23.74 37.07
C LEU A 14 4.03 23.53 37.06
N GLN A 15 3.50 23.03 35.94
CA GLN A 15 2.07 22.72 35.81
C GLN A 15 1.76 21.31 36.29
N PHE A 16 2.56 20.32 35.86
CA PHE A 16 2.32 18.92 36.18
C PHE A 16 3.63 18.16 36.35
N ASP A 17 3.62 17.22 37.30
CA ASP A 17 4.68 16.25 37.54
C ASP A 17 4.05 14.85 37.59
N LYS A 18 4.58 13.92 36.80
CA LYS A 18 4.08 12.55 36.72
C LYS A 18 5.24 11.57 36.54
N PRO A 19 5.44 10.64 37.50
CA PRO A 19 6.42 9.57 37.32
C PRO A 19 5.91 8.58 36.27
N LEU A 20 6.78 8.20 35.33
CA LEU A 20 6.49 7.21 34.31
C LEU A 20 7.13 5.86 34.68
N PRO A 21 6.47 4.74 34.36
CA PRO A 21 6.91 3.41 34.79
C PRO A 21 8.13 2.88 34.02
N SER A 22 8.36 3.41 32.81
CA SER A 22 9.47 3.02 31.94
C SER A 22 10.32 4.23 31.58
N GLN A 23 11.61 4.00 31.34
CA GLN A 23 12.54 5.02 30.88
C GLN A 23 12.17 5.44 29.45
N ILE A 24 12.23 6.75 29.21
CA ILE A 24 11.97 7.36 27.92
C ILE A 24 13.29 7.56 27.18
N LYS A 25 13.38 7.06 25.95
CA LYS A 25 14.54 7.29 25.06
C LYS A 25 14.42 8.61 24.31
N ILE A 26 13.23 8.91 23.80
CA ILE A 26 12.97 10.02 22.89
C ILE A 26 11.63 10.64 23.29
N ALA A 27 11.56 11.97 23.31
CA ALA A 27 10.32 12.71 23.53
C ALA A 27 10.28 13.93 22.60
N GLU A 28 9.16 14.15 21.93
CA GLU A 28 9.00 15.27 20.99
C GLU A 28 7.58 15.83 21.04
N TRP A 29 7.48 17.15 21.10
CA TRP A 29 6.22 17.88 21.08
C TRP A 29 5.66 17.95 19.66
N ASN A 30 4.35 17.82 19.54
CA ASN A 30 3.64 18.12 18.31
C ASN A 30 3.81 19.61 17.98
N PRO A 31 4.06 19.95 16.69
CA PRO A 31 4.31 21.34 16.29
C PRO A 31 3.08 22.25 16.40
N GLU A 32 1.87 21.69 16.32
CA GLU A 32 0.60 22.45 16.22
C GLU A 32 -0.30 22.29 17.46
N LYS A 33 -0.22 21.16 18.15
CA LYS A 33 -1.14 20.77 19.24
C LYS A 33 -0.40 20.53 20.55
N ASP A 34 -1.13 20.59 21.66
CA ASP A 34 -0.65 20.27 23.02
C ASP A 34 -0.45 18.76 23.26
N LEU A 35 0.30 18.11 22.36
CA LEU A 35 0.53 16.67 22.33
C LEU A 35 2.02 16.37 22.45
N LEU A 36 2.36 15.36 23.26
CA LEU A 36 3.71 14.88 23.49
C LEU A 36 3.79 13.40 23.09
N ALA A 37 4.62 13.11 22.09
CA ALA A 37 4.97 11.74 21.70
C ALA A 37 6.24 11.33 22.45
N MET A 38 6.22 10.12 23.02
CA MET A 38 7.36 9.56 23.75
C MET A 38 7.61 8.12 23.32
N VAL A 39 8.87 7.75 23.26
CA VAL A 39 9.34 6.41 22.97
C VAL A 39 9.97 5.82 24.22
N THR A 40 9.47 4.67 24.65
CA THR A 40 9.95 3.97 25.83
C THR A 40 11.00 2.92 25.48
N ASP A 41 11.76 2.47 26.49
CA ASP A 41 12.74 1.39 26.34
C ASP A 41 12.13 0.06 25.86
N ASP A 42 10.85 -0.19 26.15
CA ASP A 42 10.09 -1.37 25.71
C ASP A 42 9.47 -1.20 24.30
N TYR A 43 10.02 -0.27 23.51
CA TYR A 43 9.69 -0.05 22.10
C TYR A 43 8.24 0.36 21.85
N LYS A 44 7.62 1.03 22.83
CA LYS A 44 6.26 1.56 22.69
C LYS A 44 6.30 3.05 22.40
N ILE A 45 5.34 3.46 21.60
CA ILE A 45 5.03 4.86 21.34
C ILE A 45 3.87 5.22 22.26
N LEU A 46 4.09 6.24 23.07
CA LEU A 46 3.10 6.80 23.97
C LEU A 46 2.71 8.18 23.47
N LEU A 47 1.42 8.42 23.24
CA LEU A 47 0.90 9.75 22.98
C LEU A 47 0.16 10.29 24.20
N HIS A 48 0.58 11.45 24.68
CA HIS A 48 -0.03 12.14 25.81
C HIS A 48 -0.46 13.56 25.42
N ARG A 49 -1.53 14.04 26.06
CA ARG A 49 -1.83 15.47 26.13
C ARG A 49 -0.91 16.16 27.15
N PHE A 50 -0.83 17.48 27.06
CA PHE A 50 -0.10 18.32 28.01
C PHE A 50 -0.46 18.07 29.49
N ASN A 51 -1.72 17.71 29.79
CA ASN A 51 -2.18 17.36 31.14
C ASN A 51 -1.86 15.91 31.57
N TRP A 52 -0.94 15.23 30.90
CA TRP A 52 -0.58 13.81 31.10
C TRP A 52 -1.71 12.79 30.92
N GLN A 53 -2.81 13.18 30.27
CA GLN A 53 -3.80 12.23 29.80
C GLN A 53 -3.21 11.44 28.64
N ARG A 54 -3.16 10.11 28.78
CA ARG A 54 -2.70 9.20 27.73
C ARG A 54 -3.80 9.02 26.70
N LEU A 55 -3.52 9.31 25.43
CA LEU A 55 -4.44 9.11 24.32
C LEU A 55 -4.40 7.66 23.84
N TRP A 56 -3.21 7.17 23.49
CA TRP A 56 -3.03 5.79 23.05
C TRP A 56 -1.60 5.30 23.31
N THR A 57 -1.42 4.00 23.13
CA THR A 57 -0.12 3.33 23.20
C THR A 57 -0.04 2.29 22.10
N VAL A 58 1.02 2.36 21.29
CA VAL A 58 1.22 1.47 20.15
C VAL A 58 2.59 0.82 20.29
N SER A 59 2.68 -0.48 20.01
CA SER A 59 3.95 -1.20 19.94
C SER A 59 4.18 -1.63 18.50
N PRO A 60 5.13 -1.02 17.77
CA PRO A 60 5.50 -1.45 16.42
C PRO A 60 6.19 -2.82 16.36
N GLY A 61 6.48 -3.43 17.52
CA GLY A 61 7.14 -4.74 17.64
C GLY A 61 8.63 -4.74 17.29
N ARG A 62 9.23 -3.57 17.06
CA ARG A 62 10.65 -3.40 16.69
C ARG A 62 11.24 -2.20 17.42
N CYS A 63 12.56 -2.21 17.59
CA CYS A 63 13.28 -1.14 18.27
C CYS A 63 13.15 0.17 17.51
N ILE A 64 12.71 1.21 18.22
CA ILE A 64 12.53 2.56 17.68
C ILE A 64 13.81 3.37 17.95
N MET A 65 14.43 3.85 16.88
CA MET A 65 15.71 4.56 16.92
C MET A 65 15.53 6.08 16.77
N SER A 66 14.48 6.50 16.06
CA SER A 66 14.19 7.91 15.81
C SER A 66 12.68 8.15 15.71
N LEU A 67 12.27 9.38 16.01
CA LEU A 67 10.90 9.86 15.99
C LEU A 67 10.92 11.26 15.36
N CYS A 68 9.93 11.59 14.54
CA CYS A 68 9.64 12.97 14.16
C CYS A 68 8.14 13.16 13.89
N TRP A 69 7.66 14.38 14.11
CA TRP A 69 6.31 14.78 13.74
C TRP A 69 6.23 15.19 12.27
N ARG A 70 5.11 14.86 11.62
CA ARG A 70 4.75 15.55 10.38
C ARG A 70 4.44 17.02 10.72
N PRO A 71 4.83 17.99 9.87
CA PRO A 71 4.65 19.42 10.15
C PRO A 71 3.20 19.82 10.46
N ASP A 72 2.21 19.14 9.87
CA ASP A 72 0.78 19.38 10.14
C ASP A 72 0.28 18.83 11.50
N GLY A 73 1.14 18.13 12.25
CA GLY A 73 0.82 17.53 13.53
C GLY A 73 -0.19 16.38 13.48
N LYS A 74 -0.51 15.83 12.30
CA LYS A 74 -1.51 14.77 12.14
C LYS A 74 -0.92 13.36 11.96
N ALA A 75 0.38 13.25 11.70
CA ALA A 75 1.08 11.97 11.62
C ALA A 75 2.42 11.99 12.38
N ILE A 76 2.87 10.82 12.82
CA ILE A 76 4.18 10.60 13.45
C ILE A 76 4.98 9.63 12.58
N ALA A 77 6.21 9.99 12.22
CA ALA A 77 7.16 9.08 11.59
C ALA A 77 8.10 8.48 12.63
N VAL A 78 8.38 7.19 12.46
CA VAL A 78 9.18 6.41 13.40
C VAL A 78 10.20 5.58 12.63
N GLY A 79 11.48 5.81 12.90
CA GLY A 79 12.59 5.08 12.29
C GLY A 79 12.91 3.84 13.11
N LEU A 80 12.91 2.68 12.45
CA LEU A 80 13.12 1.38 13.09
C LEU A 80 14.56 0.87 12.89
N GLU A 81 14.97 -0.07 13.74
CA GLU A 81 16.26 -0.76 13.66
C GLU A 81 16.44 -1.58 12.37
N ASP A 82 15.36 -2.01 11.74
CA ASP A 82 15.39 -2.81 10.51
C ASP A 82 15.52 -1.99 9.22
N GLY A 83 15.69 -0.66 9.34
CA GLY A 83 15.76 0.26 8.21
C GLY A 83 14.42 0.70 7.64
N SER A 84 13.31 0.26 8.25
CA SER A 84 11.97 0.71 7.87
C SER A 84 11.58 1.98 8.62
N ILE A 85 10.75 2.78 7.97
CA ILE A 85 10.09 3.95 8.54
C ILE A 85 8.60 3.63 8.64
N SER A 86 8.03 3.85 9.81
CA SER A 86 6.61 3.62 10.09
C SER A 86 5.91 4.97 10.25
N LEU A 87 4.84 5.20 9.50
CA LEU A 87 3.97 6.36 9.67
C LEU A 87 2.74 5.95 10.49
N HIS A 88 2.47 6.68 11.57
CA HIS A 88 1.35 6.43 12.47
C HIS A 88 0.39 7.62 12.51
N ASP A 89 -0.90 7.32 12.54
CA ASP A 89 -1.98 8.28 12.74
C ASP A 89 -1.96 8.81 14.18
N VAL A 90 -2.09 10.12 14.34
CA VAL A 90 -2.12 10.78 15.65
C VAL A 90 -3.45 10.58 16.37
N GLU A 91 -4.56 10.39 15.65
CA GLU A 91 -5.88 10.29 16.27
C GLU A 91 -6.12 8.93 16.92
N ASN A 92 -5.76 7.86 16.21
CA ASN A 92 -6.07 6.49 16.62
C ASN A 92 -4.82 5.59 16.81
N GLY A 93 -3.62 6.07 16.50
CA GLY A 93 -2.37 5.31 16.63
C GLY A 93 -2.16 4.23 15.56
N LYS A 94 -3.07 4.09 14.58
CA LYS A 94 -2.97 3.06 13.53
C LYS A 94 -1.73 3.29 12.68
N LEU A 95 -1.13 2.18 12.22
CA LEU A 95 -0.07 2.20 11.23
C LEU A 95 -0.68 2.59 9.87
N LEU A 96 -0.28 3.75 9.36
CA LEU A 96 -0.70 4.27 8.05
C LEU A 96 0.10 3.58 6.93
N ARG A 97 1.43 3.65 7.03
CA ARG A 97 2.33 3.07 6.02
C ARG A 97 3.62 2.62 6.67
N ARG A 98 4.23 1.58 6.10
CA ARG A 98 5.60 1.18 6.40
C ARG A 98 6.41 1.22 5.11
N VAL A 99 7.48 2.03 5.10
CA VAL A 99 8.35 2.20 3.94
C VAL A 99 9.74 1.70 4.31
N LYS A 100 10.28 0.76 3.53
CA LYS A 100 11.65 0.28 3.71
C LYS A 100 12.61 1.17 2.92
N SER A 101 13.13 2.20 3.57
CA SER A 101 14.02 3.19 2.93
C SER A 101 15.50 2.89 3.11
N HIS A 102 15.86 2.13 4.15
CA HIS A 102 17.24 1.79 4.48
C HIS A 102 17.42 0.28 4.67
N ASN A 103 18.66 -0.18 4.54
CA ASN A 103 19.04 -1.57 4.82
C ASN A 103 19.44 -1.78 6.28
N VAL A 104 19.65 -0.68 7.01
CA VAL A 104 20.17 -0.64 8.39
C VAL A 104 19.36 0.38 9.18
N ALA A 105 19.46 0.31 10.51
CA ALA A 105 18.77 1.18 11.47
C ALA A 105 18.73 2.66 11.10
N VAL A 106 17.52 3.23 11.14
CA VAL A 106 17.26 4.66 10.87
C VAL A 106 17.49 5.48 12.14
N VAL A 107 18.68 6.08 12.25
CA VAL A 107 19.17 6.74 13.47
C VAL A 107 18.63 8.15 13.66
N CYS A 108 18.21 8.83 12.59
CA CYS A 108 17.61 10.15 12.69
C CYS A 108 16.58 10.39 11.58
N LEU A 109 15.60 11.23 11.90
CA LEU A 109 14.55 11.68 10.99
C LEU A 109 14.41 13.20 11.12
N ASN A 110 14.06 13.87 10.02
CA ASN A 110 13.73 15.28 10.01
C ASN A 110 12.66 15.53 8.94
N TRP A 111 11.49 16.01 9.35
CA TRP A 111 10.38 16.30 8.44
C TRP A 111 10.16 17.81 8.39
N GLU A 112 10.30 18.38 7.20
CA GLU A 112 10.17 19.82 7.00
C GLU A 112 9.13 20.12 5.92
N GLU A 113 8.47 21.27 6.07
CA GLU A 113 7.47 21.80 5.16
C GLU A 113 7.96 23.14 4.60
N ASP A 114 7.71 23.39 3.31
CA ASP A 114 8.06 24.64 2.65
C ASP A 114 7.42 25.85 3.36
N ALA A 115 8.23 26.85 3.73
CA ALA A 115 7.79 28.00 4.51
C ALA A 115 7.01 29.06 3.70
N GLN A 116 6.90 28.92 2.37
CA GLN A 116 6.28 29.93 1.53
C GLN A 116 4.74 29.88 1.57
N LEU A 117 4.12 30.67 2.47
CA LEU A 117 2.88 31.46 2.27
C LEU A 117 2.50 32.29 3.53
N ILE A 118 3.40 33.16 4.03
CA ILE A 118 3.02 34.21 5.01
C ILE A 118 3.00 35.62 4.38
N ALA A 119 3.42 35.78 3.12
CA ALA A 119 3.33 37.06 2.41
C ALA A 119 2.20 37.00 1.37
N GLY A 120 1.19 37.84 1.53
CA GLY A 120 0.06 37.95 0.63
C GLY A 120 0.47 38.42 -0.76
N ASP A 121 0.64 37.47 -1.67
CA ASP A 121 0.79 37.76 -3.09
C ASP A 121 -0.19 36.88 -3.87
N ASP A 122 -1.15 37.56 -4.47
CA ASP A 122 -2.19 37.08 -5.38
C ASP A 122 -1.58 36.78 -6.76
N HIS A 123 -0.49 36.04 -6.75
CA HIS A 123 0.16 35.53 -7.95
C HIS A 123 -0.24 34.08 -8.13
N ASN A 124 -1.13 33.86 -9.10
CA ASN A 124 -1.50 32.59 -9.72
C ASN A 124 -0.26 31.77 -10.17
N PHE A 125 0.52 31.27 -9.21
CA PHE A 125 1.44 30.17 -9.44
C PHE A 125 0.61 28.91 -9.28
N SER A 126 0.41 28.21 -10.39
CA SER A 126 -0.36 26.98 -10.49
C SER A 126 0.07 25.96 -9.43
N THR A 127 -0.56 25.99 -8.26
CA THR A 127 -0.66 24.82 -7.40
C THR A 127 -1.31 23.76 -8.26
N PHE A 128 -0.65 22.61 -8.41
CA PHE A 128 -1.20 21.50 -9.15
C PHE A 128 -2.59 21.18 -8.56
N GLU A 129 -3.63 21.38 -9.36
CA GLU A 129 -4.99 21.02 -8.98
C GLU A 129 -5.25 19.61 -9.49
N ASP A 130 -5.63 18.74 -8.57
CA ASP A 130 -6.03 17.40 -8.94
C ASP A 130 -7.34 17.44 -9.73
N ARG A 131 -7.27 17.08 -11.03
CA ARG A 131 -8.43 17.06 -11.93
C ARG A 131 -9.20 15.75 -11.90
N THR A 132 -8.67 14.68 -11.33
CA THR A 132 -9.39 13.40 -11.22
C THR A 132 -10.77 13.49 -10.59
N PRO A 133 -11.01 14.25 -9.49
CA PRO A 133 -12.37 14.40 -8.95
C PRO A 133 -13.37 15.05 -9.90
N HIS A 134 -12.91 15.72 -10.96
CA HIS A 134 -13.81 16.27 -11.99
C HIS A 134 -14.32 15.21 -12.97
N PHE A 135 -13.60 14.11 -13.13
CA PHE A 135 -13.90 13.07 -14.12
C PHE A 135 -14.38 11.76 -13.48
N PHE A 136 -13.99 11.50 -12.23
CA PHE A 136 -14.25 10.23 -11.55
C PHE A 136 -14.98 10.44 -10.23
N PRO A 137 -15.80 9.45 -9.80
CA PRO A 137 -16.27 9.38 -8.43
C PRO A 137 -15.08 9.26 -7.44
N PRO A 138 -15.33 9.39 -6.13
CA PRO A 138 -14.30 9.14 -5.12
C PRO A 138 -13.60 7.81 -5.38
N ALA A 139 -12.27 7.80 -5.30
CA ALA A 139 -11.47 6.63 -5.63
C ALA A 139 -11.94 5.37 -4.86
N PRO A 140 -11.84 4.18 -5.43
CA PRO A 140 -12.30 2.95 -4.79
C PRO A 140 -11.50 2.63 -3.52
N ARG A 141 -12.15 1.93 -2.57
CA ARG A 141 -11.52 1.44 -1.33
C ARG A 141 -11.08 -0.01 -1.48
N ILE A 142 -10.26 -0.49 -0.55
CA ILE A 142 -9.91 -1.91 -0.45
C ILE A 142 -11.20 -2.69 -0.11
N PRO A 143 -11.57 -3.73 -0.88
CA PRO A 143 -12.73 -4.56 -0.55
C PRO A 143 -12.52 -5.28 0.78
N ARG A 144 -13.54 -5.24 1.64
CA ARG A 144 -13.55 -5.98 2.90
C ARG A 144 -13.91 -7.44 2.65
N LEU A 145 -13.31 -8.36 3.40
CA LEU A 145 -13.67 -9.78 3.32
C LEU A 145 -15.15 -10.00 3.74
N PRO A 146 -15.96 -10.68 2.90
CA PRO A 146 -17.31 -11.10 3.28
C PRO A 146 -17.29 -12.00 4.53
N GLY A 147 -18.14 -11.72 5.51
CA GLY A 147 -18.30 -12.54 6.72
C GLY A 147 -17.85 -11.90 8.04
N ILE A 148 -17.13 -10.77 8.00
CA ILE A 148 -17.10 -9.85 9.15
C ILE A 148 -18.41 -9.07 9.08
N MET A 149 -19.44 -9.57 9.75
CA MET A 149 -20.65 -8.78 9.95
C MET A 149 -20.24 -7.46 10.57
N SER A 150 -20.63 -6.35 9.94
CA SER A 150 -20.78 -5.05 10.61
C SER A 150 -21.86 -5.22 11.67
N GLY A 151 -21.49 -5.84 12.79
CA GLY A 151 -22.25 -5.75 14.02
C GLY A 151 -22.12 -4.32 14.50
N ASP A 152 -23.13 -3.51 14.22
CA ASP A 152 -23.59 -2.42 15.07
C ASP A 152 -22.49 -1.47 15.62
N THR A 153 -21.50 -1.13 14.80
CA THR A 153 -20.57 -0.03 15.06
C THR A 153 -20.56 0.89 13.85
N GLY A 154 -21.57 1.75 13.76
CA GLY A 154 -21.56 2.96 12.92
C GLY A 154 -20.51 4.00 13.32
N PHE A 155 -19.39 3.55 13.91
CA PHE A 155 -18.25 4.35 14.40
C PHE A 155 -16.91 3.77 13.91
N MET A 156 -16.91 2.72 13.08
CA MET A 156 -15.68 2.14 12.48
C MET A 156 -15.52 2.51 11.00
N GLU A 157 -16.45 3.27 10.41
CA GLU A 157 -16.30 3.85 9.07
C GLU A 157 -15.18 4.91 9.02
N ASP A 158 -14.89 5.57 10.14
CA ASP A 158 -13.96 6.70 10.23
C ASP A 158 -12.47 6.36 10.02
N GLY A 159 -12.07 5.09 10.12
CA GLY A 159 -10.66 4.71 10.17
C GLY A 159 -9.91 4.68 8.83
N GLU A 160 -10.61 4.50 7.70
CA GLU A 160 -10.02 4.58 6.36
C GLU A 160 -10.24 5.95 5.72
N ASP A 161 -11.34 6.62 6.09
CA ASP A 161 -11.56 8.02 5.74
C ASP A 161 -10.52 8.92 6.40
N SER A 162 -10.08 8.60 7.63
CA SER A 162 -8.94 9.28 8.26
C SER A 162 -7.65 9.11 7.44
N TYR A 163 -7.32 7.92 6.93
CA TYR A 163 -6.10 7.71 6.12
C TYR A 163 -6.11 8.57 4.84
N ARG A 164 -7.24 8.63 4.14
CA ARG A 164 -7.37 9.46 2.93
C ARG A 164 -7.38 10.95 3.23
N GLU A 165 -8.03 11.37 4.31
CA GLU A 165 -7.95 12.75 4.77
C GLU A 165 -6.52 13.12 5.18
N LEU A 166 -5.77 12.17 5.75
CA LEU A 166 -4.36 12.32 6.13
C LEU A 166 -3.40 12.32 4.94
N SER A 167 -3.68 11.56 3.87
CA SER A 167 -2.91 11.61 2.62
C SER A 167 -3.25 12.88 1.84
N ASN A 168 -4.53 13.23 1.72
CA ASN A 168 -4.96 14.47 1.10
C ASN A 168 -4.47 15.71 1.86
N SER A 169 -4.40 15.67 3.20
CA SER A 169 -3.79 16.77 3.98
C SER A 169 -2.28 16.86 3.75
N SER A 170 -1.61 15.72 3.56
CA SER A 170 -0.17 15.72 3.24
C SER A 170 0.13 16.41 1.91
N TYR A 171 -0.81 16.38 0.95
CA TYR A 171 -0.68 17.01 -0.36
C TYR A 171 -1.02 18.51 -0.38
N GLN A 172 -1.46 19.11 0.73
CA GLN A 172 -1.80 20.54 0.73
C GLN A 172 -0.57 21.43 0.59
N ARG A 173 0.58 20.95 1.07
CA ARG A 173 1.84 21.69 1.11
C ARG A 173 3.00 20.75 0.81
N PHE A 174 4.00 21.27 0.12
CA PHE A 174 5.19 20.50 -0.19
C PHE A 174 6.02 20.28 1.08
N ASN A 175 6.20 19.02 1.48
CA ASN A 175 7.00 18.63 2.63
C ASN A 175 7.87 17.42 2.30
N ILE A 176 9.05 17.36 2.93
CA ILE A 176 10.06 16.34 2.71
C ILE A 176 10.45 15.73 4.05
N LEU A 177 10.43 14.41 4.11
CA LEU A 177 11.03 13.61 5.16
C LEU A 177 12.44 13.21 4.76
N CYS A 178 13.43 13.63 5.55
CA CYS A 178 14.81 13.19 5.45
C CYS A 178 15.06 12.11 6.52
N SER A 179 15.65 11.00 6.12
CA SER A 179 16.05 9.93 7.03
C SER A 179 17.53 9.62 6.88
N GLY A 180 18.24 9.46 8.00
CA GLY A 180 19.64 9.07 8.02
C GLY A 180 19.83 7.72 8.70
N ASP A 181 20.68 6.87 8.13
CA ASP A 181 21.05 5.58 8.73
C ASP A 181 22.44 5.61 9.40
N LYS A 182 22.71 4.52 10.12
CA LYS A 182 23.97 4.32 10.83
C LYS A 182 25.20 4.20 9.91
N GLU A 183 25.01 3.83 8.64
CA GLU A 183 26.08 3.58 7.66
C GLU A 183 26.34 4.78 6.74
N GLY A 184 25.75 5.94 7.02
CA GLY A 184 26.03 7.16 6.27
C GLY A 184 25.15 7.38 5.05
N SER A 185 24.07 6.60 4.85
CA SER A 185 23.09 6.90 3.82
C SER A 185 21.98 7.81 4.35
N ILE A 186 21.59 8.76 3.50
CA ILE A 186 20.49 9.68 3.70
C ILE A 186 19.46 9.41 2.60
N CYS A 187 18.21 9.18 2.97
CA CYS A 187 17.11 9.04 2.03
C CYS A 187 16.16 10.22 2.16
N PHE A 188 15.56 10.62 1.04
CA PHE A 188 14.55 11.66 0.99
C PHE A 188 13.23 11.08 0.50
N SER A 189 12.15 11.46 1.16
CA SER A 189 10.81 11.04 0.81
C SER A 189 9.85 12.23 0.84
N ILE A 190 9.13 12.47 -0.26
CA ILE A 190 8.08 13.51 -0.32
C ILE A 190 6.84 12.93 0.37
N PHE A 191 6.19 13.73 1.22
CA PHE A 191 5.04 13.31 2.03
C PHE A 191 5.32 12.14 2.99
N GLY A 192 6.60 11.77 3.18
CA GLY A 192 7.02 10.58 3.92
C GLY A 192 6.67 9.26 3.23
N ILE A 193 6.17 9.33 2.00
CA ILE A 193 5.65 8.20 1.24
C ILE A 193 6.48 7.96 -0.02
N PHE A 194 6.71 8.99 -0.83
CA PHE A 194 7.31 8.86 -2.14
C PHE A 194 8.84 9.06 -2.09
N PRO A 195 9.65 7.99 -2.19
CA PRO A 195 11.11 8.12 -2.16
C PRO A 195 11.62 8.82 -3.42
N ILE A 196 12.45 9.85 -3.26
CA ILE A 196 12.99 10.63 -4.38
C ILE A 196 14.49 10.47 -4.61
N GLY A 197 15.23 10.03 -3.60
CA GLY A 197 16.67 9.87 -3.76
C GLY A 197 17.38 9.41 -2.50
N LYS A 198 18.57 8.84 -2.72
CA LYS A 198 19.49 8.39 -1.69
C LYS A 198 20.85 9.04 -1.91
N ILE A 199 21.43 9.55 -0.83
CA ILE A 199 22.76 10.14 -0.79
C ILE A 199 23.60 9.30 0.16
N ASN A 200 24.80 8.91 -0.25
CA ASN A 200 25.76 8.27 0.64
C ASN A 200 26.90 9.25 0.95
N ILE A 201 27.10 9.58 2.24
CA ILE A 201 28.12 10.54 2.67
C ILE A 201 29.56 10.07 2.37
N HIS A 202 29.76 8.76 2.20
CA HIS A 202 31.05 8.17 1.84
C HIS A 202 31.51 8.48 0.43
N ASN A 203 30.57 8.82 -0.46
CA ASN A 203 30.86 9.10 -1.85
C ASN A 203 31.29 10.55 -2.09
N PHE A 204 31.25 11.41 -1.06
CA PHE A 204 31.64 12.81 -1.19
C PHE A 204 33.12 13.02 -0.92
N ALA A 205 33.77 13.69 -1.86
CA ALA A 205 35.05 14.34 -1.69
C ALA A 205 34.80 15.85 -1.62
N VAL A 206 35.08 16.47 -0.48
CA VAL A 206 34.93 17.91 -0.26
C VAL A 206 36.28 18.57 -0.49
N PRO A 207 36.45 19.40 -1.53
CA PRO A 207 37.63 20.24 -1.64
C PRO A 207 37.51 21.37 -0.62
N LEU A 208 38.38 21.40 0.39
CA LEU A 208 38.45 22.52 1.34
C LEU A 208 39.59 23.46 0.93
N PRO A 209 39.31 24.74 0.66
CA PRO A 209 40.35 25.75 0.40
C PRO A 209 40.90 26.27 1.73
N LEU A 210 41.50 25.41 2.55
CA LEU A 210 42.21 25.85 3.76
C LEU A 210 43.72 25.92 3.46
N VAL A 211 44.15 27.15 3.14
CA VAL A 211 45.54 27.66 3.07
C VAL A 211 46.53 26.85 2.21
N ASP A 212 46.86 27.40 1.04
CA ASP A 212 47.98 27.06 0.14
C ASP A 212 48.10 25.65 -0.46
N LYS A 213 47.22 24.70 -0.13
CA LYS A 213 47.17 23.38 -0.78
C LYS A 213 45.74 22.98 -1.15
N GLN A 214 45.53 22.55 -2.40
CA GLN A 214 44.29 21.87 -2.81
C GLN A 214 44.28 20.48 -2.15
N ALA A 215 43.68 20.41 -0.96
CA ALA A 215 43.45 19.16 -0.25
C ALA A 215 42.01 18.69 -0.47
N ILE A 216 41.86 17.42 -0.85
CA ILE A 216 40.57 16.76 -0.98
C ILE A 216 40.34 15.96 0.30
N TYR A 217 39.24 16.24 0.98
CA TYR A 217 38.83 15.53 2.19
C TYR A 217 37.67 14.58 1.91
N TRP A 218 37.72 13.39 2.50
CA TRP A 218 36.55 12.49 2.52
C TRP A 218 36.41 11.81 3.88
N LEU A 219 35.18 11.41 4.17
CA LEU A 219 34.82 10.74 5.41
C LEU A 219 34.75 9.23 5.18
N SER A 220 35.53 8.47 5.94
CA SER A 220 35.42 7.01 6.01
C SER A 220 34.83 6.56 7.35
N ASN A 221 34.11 5.43 7.34
CA ASN A 221 33.43 4.85 8.51
C ASN A 221 32.63 5.88 9.31
N ALA A 222 31.67 6.52 8.64
CA ALA A 222 30.97 7.69 9.10
C ALA A 222 29.55 7.29 9.45
N SER A 223 29.16 7.55 10.69
CA SER A 223 27.80 7.33 11.16
C SER A 223 27.09 8.67 11.31
N ILE A 224 25.86 8.74 10.81
CA ILE A 224 25.04 9.94 10.94
C ILE A 224 24.46 9.97 12.37
N HIS A 225 24.46 11.16 12.97
CA HIS A 225 23.78 11.41 14.25
C HIS A 225 22.53 12.26 14.07
N LYS A 226 22.59 13.27 13.20
CA LYS A 226 21.46 14.17 12.96
C LYS A 226 21.46 14.68 11.54
N VAL A 227 20.27 14.83 10.99
CA VAL A 227 20.01 15.50 9.72
C VAL A 227 19.02 16.63 9.98
N ALA A 228 19.22 17.78 9.37
CA ALA A 228 18.30 18.92 9.44
C ALA A 228 18.22 19.58 8.07
N LEU A 229 17.03 19.57 7.47
CA LEU A 229 16.76 20.27 6.22
C LEU A 229 16.35 21.72 6.55
N SER A 230 16.83 22.68 5.76
CA SER A 230 16.47 24.09 5.94
C SER A 230 15.03 24.34 5.49
N LYS A 231 14.38 25.35 6.09
CA LYS A 231 12.98 25.71 5.78
C LYS A 231 12.73 26.19 4.34
N ASP A 232 13.77 26.67 3.67
CA ASP A 232 13.75 27.04 2.25
C ASP A 232 14.07 25.85 1.32
N LEU A 233 14.32 24.67 1.90
CA LEU A 233 14.67 23.41 1.22
C LEU A 233 15.92 23.52 0.34
N CYS A 234 16.82 24.46 0.63
CA CYS A 234 18.04 24.69 -0.14
C CYS A 234 19.29 24.05 0.48
N HIS A 235 19.30 23.79 1.78
CA HIS A 235 20.48 23.32 2.50
C HIS A 235 20.12 22.14 3.41
N LEU A 236 20.90 21.07 3.31
CA LEU A 236 20.84 19.96 4.25
C LEU A 236 22.06 19.99 5.16
N ILE A 237 21.83 20.08 6.45
CA ILE A 237 22.87 20.01 7.47
C ILE A 237 22.92 18.58 8.00
N VAL A 238 24.09 17.96 7.93
CA VAL A 238 24.33 16.59 8.40
C VAL A 238 25.41 16.62 9.45
N VAL A 239 25.10 16.10 10.63
CA VAL A 239 26.06 15.89 11.72
C VAL A 239 26.43 14.42 11.74
N CYS A 240 27.70 14.11 11.52
CA CYS A 240 28.20 12.74 11.46
C CYS A 240 29.50 12.58 12.25
N SER A 241 29.78 11.37 12.72
CA SER A 241 31.08 11.02 13.31
C SER A 241 31.82 10.07 12.39
N GLY A 242 33.10 10.32 12.12
CA GLY A 242 33.89 9.49 11.21
C GLY A 242 35.37 9.85 11.20
N LYS A 243 36.16 9.09 10.45
CA LYS A 243 37.58 9.38 10.21
C LYS A 243 37.67 10.31 9.00
N LEU A 244 38.30 11.47 9.20
CA LEU A 244 38.57 12.43 8.14
C LEU A 244 39.90 12.08 7.47
N ASN A 245 39.86 11.73 6.19
CA ASN A 245 41.06 11.46 5.40
C ASN A 245 41.34 12.65 4.49
N GLU A 246 42.63 12.92 4.27
CA GLU A 246 43.11 14.00 3.41
C GLU A 246 44.00 13.44 2.30
N LYS A 247 43.73 13.88 1.06
CA LYS A 247 44.66 13.72 -0.07
C LYS A 247 45.17 15.08 -0.49
N VAL A 248 46.48 15.26 -0.36
CA VAL A 248 47.20 16.44 -0.83
C VAL A 248 47.79 16.13 -2.20
N ASP A 249 47.47 16.94 -3.20
CA ASP A 249 48.10 16.86 -4.53
C ASP A 249 49.54 17.44 -4.45
N SER A 250 50.47 16.70 -3.85
CA SER A 250 51.92 16.89 -4.02
C SER A 250 52.48 15.76 -4.88
N TRP A 251 53.62 16.00 -5.55
CA TRP A 251 54.23 15.06 -6.51
C TRP A 251 54.63 13.69 -5.94
N GLU A 252 54.42 13.49 -4.64
CA GLU A 252 54.34 12.20 -3.98
C GLU A 252 52.92 12.05 -3.42
N SER A 253 52.15 11.08 -3.94
CA SER A 253 50.80 10.71 -3.49
C SER A 253 50.83 10.08 -2.08
N GLN A 254 51.25 10.84 -1.07
CA GLN A 254 51.16 10.40 0.32
C GLN A 254 49.79 10.80 0.88
N VAL A 255 48.94 9.81 1.15
CA VAL A 255 47.72 9.98 1.93
C VAL A 255 48.15 10.26 3.37
N VAL A 256 47.95 11.49 3.84
CA VAL A 256 48.21 11.83 5.24
C VAL A 256 46.96 11.45 6.02
N GLU A 257 47.00 10.28 6.68
CA GLU A 257 45.93 9.86 7.57
C GLU A 257 46.01 10.62 8.89
N TYR A 258 45.20 11.68 9.03
CA TYR A 258 44.88 12.21 10.35
C TYR A 258 43.94 11.22 11.04
N ASN A 259 44.43 10.53 12.07
CA ASN A 259 43.64 9.57 12.85
C ASN A 259 42.68 10.26 13.84
N VAL A 260 42.03 11.34 13.40
CA VAL A 260 41.10 12.12 14.22
C VAL A 260 39.69 11.61 13.93
N HIS A 261 39.26 10.62 14.71
CA HIS A 261 37.83 10.34 14.86
C HIS A 261 37.19 11.56 15.53
N GLY A 262 36.38 12.28 14.77
CA GLY A 262 35.77 13.54 15.20
C GLY A 262 34.29 13.61 14.84
N LEU A 263 33.61 14.60 15.42
CA LEU A 263 32.29 15.02 15.00
C LEU A 263 32.44 16.06 13.89
N HIS A 264 31.80 15.82 12.76
CA HIS A 264 31.87 16.65 11.56
C HIS A 264 30.48 17.17 11.20
N GLY A 265 30.44 18.41 10.68
CA GLY A 265 29.24 19.03 10.14
C GLY A 265 29.37 19.21 8.64
N LEU A 266 28.51 18.56 7.86
CA LEU A 266 28.42 18.71 6.41
C LEU A 266 27.23 19.58 6.05
N VAL A 267 27.40 20.47 5.08
CA VAL A 267 26.32 21.27 4.50
C VAL A 267 26.24 20.91 3.02
N LEU A 268 25.12 20.30 2.62
CA LEU A 268 24.87 19.87 1.25
C LEU A 268 23.88 20.83 0.58
N ASP A 269 24.15 21.18 -0.68
CA ASP A 269 23.23 21.94 -1.52
C ASP A 269 22.08 21.03 -1.98
N THR A 270 20.87 21.36 -1.55
CA THR A 270 19.62 20.69 -1.89
C THR A 270 18.65 21.61 -2.63
N SER A 271 19.15 22.72 -3.18
CA SER A 271 18.36 23.74 -3.90
C SER A 271 17.51 23.21 -5.06
N ILE A 272 17.78 21.98 -5.54
CA ILE A 272 16.89 21.27 -6.48
C ILE A 272 15.46 21.13 -5.95
N PHE A 273 15.27 20.87 -4.64
CA PHE A 273 13.94 20.72 -4.04
C PHE A 273 13.16 22.03 -4.11
N SER A 274 13.80 23.14 -3.73
CA SER A 274 13.19 24.48 -3.80
C SER A 274 12.90 24.91 -5.26
N ARG A 275 13.87 24.73 -6.16
CA ARG A 275 13.76 25.14 -7.58
C ARG A 275 12.73 24.35 -8.38
N ARG A 276 12.51 23.07 -8.05
CA ARG A 276 11.61 22.15 -8.76
C ARG A 276 10.41 21.70 -7.93
N LYS A 277 10.07 22.44 -6.86
CA LYS A 277 9.05 22.05 -5.88
C LYS A 277 7.70 21.69 -6.51
N ASN A 278 7.21 22.48 -7.46
CA ASN A 278 5.91 22.25 -8.08
C ASN A 278 5.90 20.95 -8.91
N GLN A 279 6.98 20.68 -9.64
CA GLN A 279 7.12 19.47 -10.45
C GLN A 279 7.25 18.23 -9.55
N LEU A 280 8.08 18.32 -8.50
CA LEU A 280 8.27 17.25 -7.52
C LEU A 280 6.98 16.95 -6.76
N HIS A 281 6.26 17.99 -6.35
CA HIS A 281 4.96 17.88 -5.70
C HIS A 281 3.95 17.14 -6.58
N GLN A 282 3.79 17.60 -7.83
CA GLN A 282 2.88 16.98 -8.79
C GLN A 282 3.24 15.50 -9.01
N LEU A 283 4.52 15.19 -9.25
CA LEU A 283 4.95 13.81 -9.47
C LEU A 283 4.72 12.91 -8.26
N ALA A 284 5.10 13.38 -7.06
CA ALA A 284 4.91 12.61 -5.84
C ALA A 284 3.43 12.31 -5.59
N GLN A 285 2.55 13.30 -5.71
CA GLN A 285 1.12 13.10 -5.51
C GLN A 285 0.53 12.10 -6.53
N GLN A 286 0.89 12.24 -7.81
CA GLN A 286 0.43 11.33 -8.87
C GLN A 286 0.92 9.90 -8.63
N ALA A 287 2.20 9.73 -8.34
CA ALA A 287 2.81 8.42 -8.11
C ALA A 287 2.27 7.75 -6.85
N SER A 288 2.14 8.48 -5.73
CA SER A 288 1.58 7.94 -4.49
C SER A 288 0.12 7.51 -4.66
N ASN A 289 -0.69 8.29 -5.41
CA ASN A 289 -2.07 7.91 -5.70
C ASN A 289 -2.16 6.66 -6.60
N ILE A 290 -1.26 6.51 -7.57
CA ILE A 290 -1.18 5.30 -8.41
C ILE A 290 -0.79 4.09 -7.54
N GLU A 291 0.17 4.24 -6.63
CA GLU A 291 0.59 3.19 -5.71
C GLU A 291 -0.57 2.73 -4.82
N ASP A 292 -1.31 3.67 -4.23
CA ASP A 292 -2.50 3.39 -3.40
C ASP A 292 -3.57 2.62 -4.18
N LEU A 293 -3.86 3.02 -5.42
CA LEU A 293 -4.82 2.33 -6.27
C LEU A 293 -4.32 0.95 -6.72
N THR A 294 -3.01 0.80 -6.91
CA THR A 294 -2.40 -0.50 -7.23
C THR A 294 -2.58 -1.47 -6.06
N GLU A 295 -2.48 -1.00 -4.82
CA GLU A 295 -2.77 -1.81 -3.64
C GLU A 295 -4.26 -2.19 -3.56
N VAL A 296 -5.18 -1.27 -3.88
CA VAL A 296 -6.62 -1.58 -4.00
C VAL A 296 -6.85 -2.73 -4.99
N ILE A 297 -6.20 -2.69 -6.15
CA ILE A 297 -6.31 -3.76 -7.15
C ILE A 297 -5.74 -5.08 -6.60
N ARG A 298 -4.53 -5.06 -6.02
CA ARG A 298 -3.89 -6.26 -5.48
C ARG A 298 -4.75 -6.92 -4.39
N ALA A 299 -5.29 -6.13 -3.48
CA ALA A 299 -6.19 -6.61 -2.43
C ALA A 299 -7.50 -7.15 -3.02
N SER A 300 -8.07 -6.48 -4.03
CA SER A 300 -9.28 -6.94 -4.73
C SER A 300 -9.07 -8.31 -5.37
N LEU A 301 -7.96 -8.50 -6.10
CA LEU A 301 -7.62 -9.78 -6.73
C LEU A 301 -7.42 -10.88 -5.68
N SER A 302 -6.78 -10.57 -4.55
CA SER A 302 -6.60 -11.52 -3.44
C SER A 302 -7.94 -11.97 -2.84
N VAL A 303 -8.86 -11.04 -2.58
CA VAL A 303 -10.19 -11.35 -2.05
C VAL A 303 -10.98 -12.18 -3.05
N MET A 304 -10.99 -11.79 -4.33
CA MET A 304 -11.69 -12.52 -5.40
C MET A 304 -11.17 -13.93 -5.57
N CYS A 305 -9.85 -14.12 -5.58
CA CYS A 305 -9.21 -15.43 -5.70
C CYS A 305 -9.61 -16.34 -4.55
N LYS A 306 -9.55 -15.85 -3.30
CA LYS A 306 -9.96 -16.61 -2.13
C LYS A 306 -11.43 -16.99 -2.17
N GLN A 307 -12.33 -16.04 -2.42
CA GLN A 307 -13.78 -16.28 -2.46
C GLN A 307 -14.18 -17.31 -3.53
N TRP A 308 -13.60 -17.18 -4.73
CA TRP A 308 -13.86 -18.14 -5.80
C TRP A 308 -13.30 -19.53 -5.50
N SER A 309 -12.09 -19.61 -4.94
CA SER A 309 -11.47 -20.87 -4.55
C SER A 309 -12.29 -21.61 -3.48
N ASP A 310 -12.75 -20.91 -2.45
CA ASP A 310 -13.61 -21.47 -1.39
C ASP A 310 -14.94 -21.99 -1.97
N ALA A 311 -15.52 -21.28 -2.93
CA ALA A 311 -16.74 -21.68 -3.61
C ALA A 311 -16.55 -22.91 -4.52
N MET A 312 -15.47 -22.95 -5.31
CA MET A 312 -15.14 -24.08 -6.17
C MET A 312 -14.75 -25.33 -5.37
N HIS A 313 -14.07 -25.17 -4.23
CA HIS A 313 -13.83 -26.28 -3.31
C HIS A 313 -15.15 -26.92 -2.87
N THR A 314 -16.17 -26.12 -2.54
CA THR A 314 -17.50 -26.62 -2.17
C THR A 314 -18.18 -27.37 -3.33
N PHE A 315 -17.97 -26.92 -4.57
CA PHE A 315 -18.46 -27.61 -5.76
C PHE A 315 -17.75 -28.97 -5.94
N HIS A 316 -16.42 -28.99 -5.96
CA HIS A 316 -15.64 -30.22 -6.13
C HIS A 316 -15.88 -31.24 -5.01
N GLU A 317 -15.92 -30.81 -3.74
CA GLU A 317 -16.21 -31.70 -2.60
C GLU A 317 -17.52 -32.48 -2.80
N LYS A 318 -18.54 -31.86 -3.42
CA LYS A 318 -19.81 -32.52 -3.70
C LYS A 318 -19.79 -33.31 -5.00
N PHE A 319 -19.29 -32.74 -6.09
CA PHE A 319 -19.38 -33.35 -7.42
C PHE A 319 -18.34 -34.45 -7.67
N ASP A 320 -17.18 -34.43 -6.99
CA ASP A 320 -16.17 -35.49 -7.10
C ASP A 320 -16.65 -36.81 -6.48
N SER A 321 -17.63 -36.77 -5.59
CA SER A 321 -18.27 -37.97 -5.05
C SER A 321 -19.00 -38.79 -6.13
N LEU A 322 -19.39 -38.17 -7.25
CA LEU A 322 -19.95 -38.91 -8.39
C LEU A 322 -18.87 -39.78 -9.05
N SER A 323 -17.65 -39.27 -9.22
CA SER A 323 -16.53 -40.04 -9.76
C SER A 323 -16.25 -41.29 -8.92
N THR A 324 -16.29 -41.16 -7.59
CA THR A 324 -16.13 -42.32 -6.68
C THR A 324 -17.26 -43.33 -6.83
N LEU A 325 -18.52 -42.87 -6.98
CA LEU A 325 -19.66 -43.75 -7.16
C LEU A 325 -19.63 -44.48 -8.51
N ILE A 326 -19.15 -43.85 -9.58
CA ILE A 326 -19.03 -44.50 -10.89
C ILE A 326 -18.05 -45.68 -10.81
N ILE A 327 -16.91 -45.49 -10.14
CA ILE A 327 -15.90 -46.53 -9.91
C ILE A 327 -16.48 -47.67 -9.06
N ASP A 328 -17.23 -47.34 -8.00
CA ASP A 328 -17.86 -48.34 -7.11
C ASP A 328 -18.91 -49.21 -7.83
N HIS A 329 -19.48 -48.73 -8.94
CA HIS A 329 -20.45 -49.46 -9.78
C HIS A 329 -19.80 -50.14 -11.01
N ASP A 330 -18.47 -50.27 -11.04
CA ASP A 330 -17.69 -50.90 -12.11
C ASP A 330 -17.95 -50.32 -13.51
N LEU A 331 -18.15 -49.00 -13.61
CA LEU A 331 -18.31 -48.28 -14.88
C LEU A 331 -17.03 -47.51 -15.25
N ASP A 332 -16.68 -47.53 -16.54
CA ASP A 332 -15.52 -46.80 -17.10
C ASP A 332 -15.87 -45.40 -17.64
N SER A 333 -17.07 -44.88 -17.33
CA SER A 333 -17.54 -43.58 -17.83
C SER A 333 -17.06 -42.41 -16.97
N THR A 334 -17.02 -41.22 -17.57
CA THR A 334 -16.75 -39.97 -16.83
C THR A 334 -18.06 -39.35 -16.29
N PRO A 335 -18.01 -38.56 -15.21
CA PRO A 335 -19.18 -37.80 -14.74
C PRO A 335 -19.87 -36.99 -15.84
N GLN A 336 -19.10 -36.41 -16.77
CA GLN A 336 -19.62 -35.65 -17.90
C GLN A 336 -20.40 -36.52 -18.89
N GLU A 337 -19.89 -37.71 -19.22
CA GLU A 337 -20.57 -38.66 -20.11
C GLU A 337 -21.88 -39.15 -19.48
N GLU A 338 -21.87 -39.44 -18.19
CA GLU A 338 -23.06 -39.82 -17.42
C GLU A 338 -24.10 -38.70 -17.38
N PHE A 339 -23.69 -37.44 -17.15
CA PHE A 339 -24.60 -36.30 -17.21
C PHE A 339 -25.10 -36.01 -18.63
N LEU A 340 -24.29 -36.21 -19.66
CA LEU A 340 -24.73 -36.09 -21.05
C LEU A 340 -25.75 -37.19 -21.40
N SER A 341 -25.54 -38.41 -20.91
CA SER A 341 -26.50 -39.51 -21.04
C SER A 341 -27.82 -39.17 -20.35
N LEU A 342 -27.78 -38.56 -19.15
CA LEU A 342 -28.97 -38.07 -18.45
C LEU A 342 -29.68 -36.93 -19.20
N LEU A 343 -28.94 -36.06 -19.88
CA LEU A 343 -29.52 -34.96 -20.65
C LEU A 343 -30.22 -35.48 -21.92
N CYS A 344 -29.59 -36.44 -22.61
CA CYS A 344 -30.07 -37.01 -23.87
C CYS A 344 -31.10 -38.12 -23.68
N GLY A 345 -31.07 -38.82 -22.55
CA GLY A 345 -31.87 -40.01 -22.27
C GLY A 345 -32.76 -39.83 -21.03
N ALA A 346 -33.91 -40.50 -21.03
CA ALA A 346 -34.82 -40.50 -19.87
C ALA A 346 -34.45 -41.54 -18.78
N ARG A 347 -33.29 -42.19 -18.87
CA ARG A 347 -32.85 -43.23 -17.92
C ARG A 347 -31.60 -42.78 -17.18
N THR A 348 -31.68 -42.71 -15.86
CA THR A 348 -30.53 -42.53 -14.98
C THR A 348 -29.77 -43.85 -14.82
N SER A 349 -28.46 -43.82 -14.92
CA SER A 349 -27.62 -44.93 -14.46
C SER A 349 -27.70 -45.08 -12.93
N PRO A 350 -27.46 -46.29 -12.37
CA PRO A 350 -27.45 -46.50 -10.91
C PRO A 350 -26.57 -45.52 -10.12
N PRO A 351 -25.32 -45.19 -10.52
CA PRO A 351 -24.49 -44.25 -9.77
C PRO A 351 -25.03 -42.81 -9.84
N VAL A 352 -25.53 -42.36 -10.99
CA VAL A 352 -26.14 -41.02 -11.12
C VAL A 352 -27.42 -40.92 -10.29
N HIS A 353 -28.26 -41.96 -10.28
CA HIS A 353 -29.45 -41.99 -9.43
C HIS A 353 -29.08 -41.92 -7.94
N GLN A 354 -28.11 -42.73 -7.51
CA GLN A 354 -27.61 -42.70 -6.13
C GLN A 354 -27.04 -41.33 -5.76
N PHE A 355 -26.27 -40.72 -6.66
CA PHE A 355 -25.69 -39.40 -6.46
C PHE A 355 -26.76 -38.31 -6.32
N LEU A 356 -27.70 -38.22 -7.27
CA LEU A 356 -28.72 -37.16 -7.31
C LEU A 356 -29.71 -37.25 -6.14
N VAL A 357 -30.11 -38.46 -5.75
CA VAL A 357 -31.13 -38.68 -4.72
C VAL A 357 -30.53 -38.79 -3.32
N ASN A 358 -29.45 -39.54 -3.14
CA ASN A 358 -28.93 -39.87 -1.81
C ASN A 358 -27.77 -38.96 -1.37
N SER A 359 -26.84 -38.64 -2.26
CA SER A 359 -25.61 -37.91 -1.91
C SER A 359 -25.78 -36.39 -2.00
N LEU A 360 -26.30 -35.88 -3.12
CA LEU A 360 -26.47 -34.45 -3.38
C LEU A 360 -27.83 -33.95 -2.86
N GLY A 361 -28.92 -34.53 -3.36
CA GLY A 361 -30.30 -34.15 -3.00
C GLY A 361 -30.67 -32.70 -3.32
N GLU A 362 -31.93 -32.31 -3.08
CA GLU A 362 -32.41 -30.95 -3.36
C GLU A 362 -31.67 -29.90 -2.50
N VAL A 363 -31.45 -30.22 -1.22
CA VAL A 363 -30.83 -29.32 -0.24
C VAL A 363 -29.34 -29.09 -0.55
N GLY A 364 -28.60 -30.15 -0.86
CA GLY A 364 -27.19 -30.04 -1.23
C GLY A 364 -27.03 -29.28 -2.54
N MET A 365 -27.88 -29.56 -3.54
CA MET A 365 -27.92 -28.85 -4.81
C MET A 365 -28.14 -27.34 -4.62
N LYS A 366 -29.21 -26.96 -3.90
CA LYS A 366 -29.49 -25.53 -3.61
C LYS A 366 -28.35 -24.85 -2.83
N ARG A 367 -27.70 -25.57 -1.92
CA ARG A 367 -26.55 -25.05 -1.16
C ARG A 367 -25.36 -24.77 -2.08
N VAL A 368 -24.95 -25.73 -2.90
CA VAL A 368 -23.82 -25.55 -3.84
C VAL A 368 -24.13 -24.43 -4.83
N SER A 369 -25.34 -24.39 -5.40
CA SER A 369 -25.77 -23.32 -6.29
C SER A 369 -25.69 -21.95 -5.63
N LYS A 370 -26.19 -21.81 -4.40
CA LYS A 370 -26.13 -20.54 -3.66
C LYS A 370 -24.69 -20.09 -3.40
N VAL A 371 -23.79 -21.01 -3.06
CA VAL A 371 -22.37 -20.70 -2.78
C VAL A 371 -21.66 -20.27 -4.05
N VAL A 372 -21.74 -21.06 -5.13
CA VAL A 372 -21.03 -20.79 -6.39
C VAL A 372 -21.58 -19.55 -7.10
N CYS A 373 -22.89 -19.46 -7.31
CA CYS A 373 -23.48 -18.28 -7.95
C CYS A 373 -23.39 -17.04 -7.04
N GLY A 374 -23.42 -17.22 -5.72
CA GLY A 374 -23.20 -16.14 -4.76
C GLY A 374 -21.80 -15.54 -4.89
N ALA A 375 -20.77 -16.39 -4.89
CA ALA A 375 -19.39 -15.96 -5.11
C ALA A 375 -19.20 -15.28 -6.47
N GLY A 376 -19.81 -15.79 -7.54
CA GLY A 376 -19.78 -15.16 -8.86
C GLY A 376 -20.31 -13.71 -8.86
N LYS A 377 -21.44 -13.47 -8.19
CA LYS A 377 -22.02 -12.11 -8.04
C LYS A 377 -21.18 -11.21 -7.17
N GLU A 378 -20.63 -11.73 -6.07
CA GLU A 378 -19.73 -10.97 -5.21
C GLU A 378 -18.45 -10.55 -5.97
N LEU A 379 -17.88 -11.46 -6.78
CA LEU A 379 -16.76 -11.12 -7.65
C LEU A 379 -17.11 -10.02 -8.66
N GLN A 380 -18.29 -10.08 -9.29
CA GLN A 380 -18.74 -9.00 -10.19
C GLN A 380 -18.84 -7.66 -9.47
N GLN A 381 -19.41 -7.65 -8.26
CA GLN A 381 -19.50 -6.44 -7.46
C GLN A 381 -18.12 -5.90 -7.11
N ILE A 382 -17.17 -6.77 -6.73
CA ILE A 382 -15.80 -6.35 -6.44
C ILE A 382 -15.14 -5.71 -7.65
N VAL A 383 -15.37 -6.27 -8.85
CA VAL A 383 -14.79 -5.69 -10.07
C VAL A 383 -15.39 -4.32 -10.37
N LEU A 384 -16.72 -4.20 -10.31
CA LEU A 384 -17.42 -2.96 -10.65
C LEU A 384 -17.15 -1.83 -9.64
N ASP A 385 -17.08 -2.14 -8.35
CA ASP A 385 -16.93 -1.13 -7.30
C ASP A 385 -15.46 -0.79 -6.99
N HIS A 386 -14.54 -1.73 -7.22
CA HIS A 386 -13.15 -1.58 -6.78
C HIS A 386 -12.14 -1.70 -7.92
N LEU A 387 -12.11 -2.84 -8.62
CA LEU A 387 -11.04 -3.16 -9.56
C LEU A 387 -11.07 -2.26 -10.81
N GLN A 388 -12.24 -2.12 -11.43
CA GLN A 388 -12.42 -1.36 -12.67
C GLN A 388 -12.23 0.14 -12.44
N PRO A 389 -12.87 0.79 -11.45
CA PRO A 389 -12.61 2.21 -11.17
C PRO A 389 -11.14 2.49 -10.85
N ALA A 390 -10.46 1.58 -10.14
CA ALA A 390 -9.04 1.76 -9.81
C ALA A 390 -8.18 1.71 -11.08
N ALA A 391 -8.42 0.75 -11.97
CA ALA A 391 -7.69 0.61 -13.23
C ALA A 391 -7.92 1.83 -14.15
N GLU A 392 -9.14 2.36 -14.20
CA GLU A 392 -9.49 3.53 -15.02
C GLU A 392 -8.79 4.80 -14.51
N ILE A 393 -8.80 5.03 -13.19
CA ILE A 393 -8.11 6.16 -12.58
C ILE A 393 -6.58 6.03 -12.78
N ILE A 394 -5.99 4.84 -12.60
CA ILE A 394 -4.57 4.62 -12.89
C ILE A 394 -4.26 4.93 -14.36
N GLY A 395 -5.09 4.47 -15.30
CA GLY A 395 -4.92 4.74 -16.73
C GLY A 395 -4.96 6.24 -17.05
N PHE A 396 -5.90 6.98 -16.44
CA PHE A 396 -5.98 8.44 -16.56
C PHE A 396 -4.70 9.13 -16.07
N ARG A 397 -4.24 8.75 -14.87
CA ARG A 397 -3.04 9.31 -14.22
C ARG A 397 -1.76 9.02 -14.98
N MET A 398 -1.62 7.80 -15.49
CA MET A 398 -0.51 7.41 -16.37
C MET A 398 -0.51 8.25 -17.65
N GLY A 399 -1.69 8.55 -18.20
CA GLY A 399 -1.84 9.48 -19.32
C GLY A 399 -1.32 10.89 -19.01
N GLU A 400 -1.62 11.42 -17.82
CA GLU A 400 -1.10 12.71 -17.36
C GLU A 400 0.44 12.67 -17.19
N LEU A 401 0.97 11.65 -16.49
CA LEU A 401 2.42 11.45 -16.32
C LEU A 401 3.16 11.32 -17.65
N ARG A 402 2.54 10.66 -18.63
CA ARG A 402 3.07 10.57 -20.01
C ARG A 402 3.10 11.93 -20.70
N GLY A 403 2.13 12.80 -20.44
CA GLY A 403 2.17 14.19 -20.88
C GLY A 403 3.35 14.95 -20.25
N LEU A 404 3.58 14.77 -18.95
CA LEU A 404 4.68 15.42 -18.22
C LEU A 404 6.06 14.93 -18.69
N SER A 405 6.23 13.64 -18.95
CA SER A 405 7.51 13.04 -19.37
C SER A 405 7.99 13.57 -20.73
N ARG A 406 7.06 13.98 -21.60
CA ARG A 406 7.38 14.65 -22.87
C ARG A 406 7.85 16.08 -22.70
N TRP A 407 7.55 16.73 -21.57
CA TRP A 407 7.99 18.10 -21.30
C TRP A 407 9.41 18.14 -20.72
N ARG A 408 10.38 17.84 -21.58
CA ARG A 408 11.79 17.65 -21.22
C ARG A 408 12.41 18.81 -20.43
N ALA A 409 12.06 20.06 -20.77
CA ALA A 409 12.61 21.25 -20.10
C ALA A 409 12.35 21.30 -18.58
N HIS A 410 11.23 20.72 -18.12
CA HIS A 410 10.86 20.72 -16.70
C HIS A 410 11.14 19.38 -16.01
N TYR A 411 10.90 18.26 -16.69
CA TYR A 411 10.85 16.94 -16.05
C TYR A 411 12.06 16.04 -16.34
N GLN A 412 12.84 16.31 -17.40
CA GLN A 412 14.03 15.51 -17.70
C GLN A 412 15.08 15.64 -16.60
N ALA A 413 15.25 16.84 -16.03
CA ALA A 413 16.21 17.09 -14.95
C ALA A 413 15.83 16.40 -13.62
N ILE A 414 14.57 15.99 -13.47
CA ILE A 414 14.05 15.29 -12.28
C ILE A 414 14.17 13.76 -12.45
N GLY A 415 14.49 13.30 -13.67
CA GLY A 415 14.65 11.87 -13.97
C GLY A 415 13.37 11.18 -14.48
N LEU A 416 12.35 11.93 -14.90
CA LEU A 416 11.13 11.33 -15.47
C LEU A 416 11.40 10.84 -16.90
N ASP A 417 11.66 9.54 -17.02
CA ASP A 417 12.00 8.90 -18.29
C ASP A 417 10.76 8.66 -19.17
N GLU A 418 10.82 9.14 -20.42
CA GLU A 418 9.72 9.01 -21.38
C GLU A 418 9.45 7.55 -21.78
N VAL A 419 10.49 6.72 -21.93
CA VAL A 419 10.39 5.32 -22.36
C VAL A 419 9.75 4.48 -21.25
N LEU A 420 10.20 4.65 -20.02
CA LEU A 420 9.64 3.93 -18.86
C LEU A 420 8.15 4.28 -18.66
N ILE A 421 7.80 5.56 -18.74
CA ILE A 421 6.40 6.00 -18.58
C ILE A 421 5.53 5.54 -19.76
N ASN A 422 6.06 5.51 -20.99
CA ASN A 422 5.33 4.95 -22.13
C ASN A 422 5.02 3.46 -21.94
N ASN A 423 6.00 2.66 -21.50
CA ASN A 423 5.79 1.24 -21.20
C ASN A 423 4.77 1.06 -20.07
N ALA A 424 4.91 1.82 -18.97
CA ALA A 424 3.96 1.77 -17.86
C ALA A 424 2.53 2.17 -18.28
N THR A 425 2.38 3.17 -19.15
CA THR A 425 1.09 3.55 -19.74
C THR A 425 0.50 2.42 -20.57
N GLU A 426 1.30 1.76 -21.41
CA GLU A 426 0.86 0.61 -22.20
C GLU A 426 0.37 -0.53 -21.31
N LYS A 427 1.13 -0.86 -20.25
CA LYS A 427 0.74 -1.88 -19.26
C LYS A 427 -0.56 -1.52 -18.52
N SER A 428 -0.75 -0.25 -18.15
CA SER A 428 -2.01 0.21 -17.55
C SER A 428 -3.21 0.05 -18.52
N GLY A 429 -3.01 0.31 -19.82
CA GLY A 429 -4.01 0.07 -20.85
C GLY A 429 -4.33 -1.42 -21.05
N MET A 430 -3.29 -2.28 -21.06
CA MET A 430 -3.49 -3.74 -21.12
C MET A 430 -4.29 -4.25 -19.92
N MET A 431 -4.04 -3.69 -18.72
CA MET A 431 -4.74 -4.05 -17.50
C MET A 431 -6.24 -3.77 -17.61
N LEU A 432 -6.63 -2.60 -18.12
CA LEU A 432 -8.03 -2.27 -18.39
C LEU A 432 -8.71 -3.28 -19.32
N VAL A 433 -8.02 -3.68 -20.39
CA VAL A 433 -8.52 -4.70 -21.33
C VAL A 433 -8.69 -6.06 -20.63
N GLN A 434 -7.78 -6.43 -19.73
CA GLN A 434 -7.92 -7.68 -18.97
C GLN A 434 -9.07 -7.63 -17.96
N VAL A 435 -9.33 -6.50 -17.31
CA VAL A 435 -10.49 -6.33 -16.41
C VAL A 435 -11.80 -6.53 -17.17
N GLU A 436 -11.96 -5.90 -18.33
CA GLU A 436 -13.12 -6.07 -19.22
C GLU A 436 -13.27 -7.51 -19.71
N ARG A 437 -12.16 -8.15 -20.10
CA ARG A 437 -12.17 -9.56 -20.51
C ARG A 437 -12.60 -10.47 -19.36
N PHE A 438 -12.06 -10.25 -18.16
CA PHE A 438 -12.39 -11.01 -16.96
C PHE A 438 -13.88 -10.91 -16.66
N MET A 439 -14.46 -9.70 -16.70
CA MET A 439 -15.90 -9.50 -16.46
C MET A 439 -16.79 -10.27 -17.42
N ARG A 440 -16.45 -10.30 -18.71
CA ARG A 440 -17.20 -11.06 -19.72
C ARG A 440 -17.12 -12.56 -19.47
N ILE A 441 -15.93 -13.07 -19.12
CA ILE A 441 -15.73 -14.49 -18.82
C ILE A 441 -16.50 -14.86 -17.55
N LEU A 442 -16.37 -14.07 -16.48
CA LEU A 442 -17.07 -14.30 -15.22
C LEU A 442 -18.60 -14.33 -15.42
N SER A 443 -19.15 -13.37 -16.17
CA SER A 443 -20.58 -13.30 -16.47
C SER A 443 -21.06 -14.53 -17.25
N SER A 444 -20.27 -14.98 -18.23
CA SER A 444 -20.55 -16.21 -18.99
C SER A 444 -20.52 -17.44 -18.09
N VAL A 445 -19.49 -17.59 -17.26
CA VAL A 445 -19.32 -18.72 -16.33
C VAL A 445 -20.48 -18.79 -15.33
N GLU A 446 -20.84 -17.67 -14.71
CA GLU A 446 -21.98 -17.61 -13.78
C GLU A 446 -23.29 -18.05 -14.46
N GLN A 447 -23.54 -17.57 -15.69
CA GLN A 447 -24.73 -17.95 -16.45
C GLN A 447 -24.76 -19.45 -16.74
N GLN A 448 -23.62 -20.05 -17.12
CA GLN A 448 -23.53 -21.49 -17.40
C GLN A 448 -23.73 -22.33 -16.13
N PHE A 449 -23.10 -21.96 -15.01
CA PHE A 449 -23.32 -22.62 -13.72
C PHE A 449 -24.78 -22.52 -13.27
N SER A 450 -25.38 -21.34 -13.33
CA SER A 450 -26.78 -21.16 -12.96
C SER A 450 -27.71 -22.01 -13.84
N ASN A 451 -27.44 -22.11 -15.14
CA ASN A 451 -28.22 -22.93 -16.06
C ASN A 451 -28.07 -24.43 -15.75
N PHE A 452 -26.84 -24.90 -15.51
CA PHE A 452 -26.55 -26.28 -15.11
C PHE A 452 -27.25 -26.63 -13.80
N PHE A 453 -27.20 -25.75 -12.80
CA PHE A 453 -27.84 -25.98 -11.52
C PHE A 453 -29.37 -26.01 -11.59
N ASN A 454 -29.98 -25.15 -12.42
CA ASN A 454 -31.43 -25.18 -12.66
C ASN A 454 -31.87 -26.49 -13.34
N TRP A 455 -31.08 -26.97 -14.31
CA TRP A 455 -31.32 -28.26 -14.96
C TRP A 455 -31.21 -29.41 -13.96
N LEU A 456 -30.11 -29.48 -13.19
CA LEU A 456 -29.86 -30.56 -12.25
C LEU A 456 -30.91 -30.62 -11.15
N LEU A 457 -31.34 -29.46 -10.65
CA LEU A 457 -32.44 -29.36 -9.68
C LEU A 457 -33.76 -29.89 -10.25
N LYS A 458 -34.04 -29.66 -11.54
CA LYS A 458 -35.20 -30.25 -12.21
C LYS A 458 -35.10 -31.77 -12.31
N CYS A 459 -33.93 -32.31 -12.64
CA CYS A 459 -33.70 -33.75 -12.65
C CYS A 459 -33.94 -34.38 -11.27
N ILE A 460 -33.43 -33.77 -10.20
CA ILE A 460 -33.64 -34.23 -8.82
C ILE A 460 -35.13 -34.27 -8.48
N LYS A 461 -35.88 -33.20 -8.76
CA LYS A 461 -37.33 -33.16 -8.48
C LYS A 461 -38.12 -34.21 -9.26
N LEU A 462 -37.77 -34.45 -10.53
CA LEU A 462 -38.41 -35.47 -11.35
C LEU A 462 -38.17 -36.88 -10.79
N LEU A 463 -36.96 -37.17 -10.33
CA LEU A 463 -36.61 -38.46 -9.71
C LEU A 463 -37.31 -38.66 -8.36
N MET A 464 -37.49 -37.58 -7.60
CA MET A 464 -38.19 -37.58 -6.32
C MET A 464 -39.73 -37.54 -6.45
N GLN A 465 -40.26 -37.48 -7.67
CA GLN A 465 -41.70 -37.34 -7.97
C GLN A 465 -42.34 -36.09 -7.34
N GLU A 466 -41.54 -35.03 -7.16
CA GLU A 466 -42.01 -33.74 -6.64
C GLU A 466 -42.48 -32.80 -7.78
N PRO A 467 -43.41 -31.88 -7.51
CA PRO A 467 -43.88 -30.92 -8.51
C PRO A 467 -42.75 -30.00 -8.99
N SER A 468 -42.61 -29.90 -10.32
CA SER A 468 -41.54 -29.12 -10.99
C SER A 468 -41.99 -27.74 -11.51
N ASP A 469 -43.26 -27.38 -11.32
CA ASP A 469 -43.92 -26.22 -11.94
C ASP A 469 -43.39 -24.84 -11.51
N GLN A 470 -42.56 -24.77 -10.47
CA GLN A 470 -41.96 -23.53 -9.95
C GLN A 470 -40.47 -23.33 -10.31
N LEU A 471 -39.88 -24.21 -11.14
CA LEU A 471 -38.46 -24.12 -11.46
C LEU A 471 -38.17 -23.15 -12.61
N LEU A 472 -37.03 -22.48 -12.53
CA LEU A 472 -36.52 -21.64 -13.60
C LEU A 472 -36.26 -22.47 -14.87
N PRO A 473 -36.56 -21.95 -16.07
CA PRO A 473 -36.25 -22.63 -17.31
C PRO A 473 -34.72 -22.78 -17.47
N TYR A 474 -34.30 -23.85 -18.13
CA TYR A 474 -32.91 -24.09 -18.51
C TYR A 474 -32.81 -24.31 -20.03
N ASN A 475 -31.65 -23.99 -20.59
CA ASN A 475 -31.30 -24.25 -21.98
C ASN A 475 -30.39 -25.49 -22.04
N SER A 476 -30.83 -26.53 -22.76
CA SER A 476 -30.08 -27.78 -22.92
C SER A 476 -28.74 -27.61 -23.65
N GLU A 477 -28.64 -26.69 -24.62
CA GLU A 477 -27.39 -26.43 -25.34
C GLU A 477 -26.32 -25.86 -24.40
N LEU A 478 -26.72 -24.96 -23.50
CA LEU A 478 -25.82 -24.42 -22.47
C LEU A 478 -25.38 -25.50 -21.47
N VAL A 479 -26.24 -26.47 -21.13
CA VAL A 479 -25.83 -27.62 -20.31
C VAL A 479 -24.73 -28.44 -21.01
N VAL A 480 -24.87 -28.69 -22.32
CA VAL A 480 -23.84 -29.41 -23.10
C VAL A 480 -22.51 -28.63 -23.10
N ILE A 481 -22.56 -27.31 -23.30
CA ILE A 481 -21.38 -26.45 -23.27
C ILE A 481 -20.72 -26.49 -21.89
N PHE A 482 -21.50 -26.38 -20.82
CA PHE A 482 -21.00 -26.47 -19.45
C PHE A 482 -20.30 -27.80 -19.18
N LEU A 483 -20.95 -28.93 -19.49
CA LEU A 483 -20.38 -30.26 -19.26
C LEU A 483 -19.08 -30.47 -20.04
N LYS A 484 -18.98 -29.92 -21.25
CA LYS A 484 -17.79 -30.08 -22.09
C LYS A 484 -16.63 -29.17 -21.70
N PHE A 485 -16.89 -27.95 -21.20
CA PHE A 485 -15.87 -26.91 -21.08
C PHE A 485 -15.71 -26.30 -19.68
N LEU A 486 -16.64 -26.50 -18.76
CA LEU A 486 -16.62 -25.85 -17.43
C LEU A 486 -16.73 -26.83 -16.27
N TYR A 487 -17.12 -28.09 -16.51
CA TYR A 487 -17.24 -29.09 -15.45
C TYR A 487 -15.88 -29.39 -14.78
N ASP A 488 -14.84 -29.58 -15.59
CA ASP A 488 -13.46 -29.86 -15.12
C ASP A 488 -12.49 -28.69 -15.32
N GLN A 489 -12.92 -27.62 -16.01
CA GLN A 489 -12.06 -26.45 -16.27
C GLN A 489 -12.60 -25.22 -15.56
N ASP A 490 -11.71 -24.50 -14.89
CA ASP A 490 -12.03 -23.26 -14.21
C ASP A 490 -11.33 -22.06 -14.87
N PRO A 491 -11.95 -21.44 -15.89
CA PRO A 491 -11.35 -20.29 -16.57
C PRO A 491 -11.29 -19.04 -15.68
N VAL A 492 -12.08 -18.97 -14.60
CA VAL A 492 -12.04 -17.84 -13.65
C VAL A 492 -10.80 -17.95 -12.79
N ARG A 493 -10.50 -19.13 -12.26
CA ARG A 493 -9.26 -19.42 -11.53
C ARG A 493 -8.02 -19.18 -12.38
N GLN A 494 -8.01 -19.61 -13.63
CA GLN A 494 -6.88 -19.38 -14.56
C GLN A 494 -6.55 -17.89 -14.77
N LEU A 495 -7.52 -16.99 -14.58
CA LEU A 495 -7.31 -15.54 -14.70
C LEU A 495 -6.96 -14.87 -13.37
N LEU A 496 -7.28 -15.49 -12.24
CA LEU A 496 -7.03 -14.96 -10.89
C LEU A 496 -5.74 -15.49 -10.28
N GLU A 497 -5.31 -16.69 -10.63
CA GLU A 497 -4.05 -17.23 -10.14
C GLU A 497 -2.88 -16.53 -10.82
N PRO A 498 -1.86 -16.12 -10.04
CA PRO A 498 -0.63 -15.61 -10.62
C PRO A 498 -0.03 -16.71 -11.49
N SER A 499 0.20 -16.44 -12.77
CA SER A 499 1.07 -17.30 -13.57
C SER A 499 2.38 -17.46 -12.81
N GLU A 500 2.92 -18.68 -12.67
CA GLU A 500 4.19 -19.02 -12.02
C GLU A 500 5.43 -18.29 -12.58
N ILE A 501 5.24 -17.30 -13.45
CA ILE A 501 6.27 -16.41 -13.95
C ILE A 501 6.47 -15.31 -12.91
N ASP A 502 7.40 -15.59 -12.00
CA ASP A 502 8.07 -14.68 -11.08
C ASP A 502 8.07 -13.23 -11.57
N CYS A 503 7.46 -12.36 -10.77
CA CYS A 503 7.80 -10.95 -10.72
C CYS A 503 8.26 -10.62 -9.30
N ASN A 504 9.38 -11.24 -8.88
CA ASN A 504 10.35 -10.47 -8.11
C ASN A 504 10.85 -9.36 -9.04
N ILE A 505 10.08 -8.28 -9.11
CA ILE A 505 10.66 -7.00 -9.49
C ILE A 505 11.47 -6.61 -8.25
N ASP A 506 12.69 -7.14 -8.17
CA ASP A 506 13.75 -6.47 -7.43
C ASP A 506 13.87 -5.10 -8.11
N VAL A 507 13.23 -4.11 -7.47
CA VAL A 507 13.58 -2.72 -7.71
C VAL A 507 14.99 -2.62 -7.14
N ASP A 508 15.99 -2.81 -7.99
CA ASP A 508 17.35 -2.35 -7.72
C ASP A 508 17.25 -0.83 -7.46
N LEU A 509 17.17 -0.48 -6.18
CA LEU A 509 17.23 0.88 -5.64
C LEU A 509 18.69 1.32 -5.48
#